data_AF-A0A1F5BB45-F1
#
_entry.id   AF-A0A1F5BB45-F1
#
_cell.length_a   1.000
_cell.length_b   1.000
_cell.length_c   1.000
_cell.angle_alpha   90.00
_cell.angle_beta   90.00
_cell.angle_gamma   90.00
#
_symmetry.space_group_name_H-M   'P 1'
#
loop_
_entity.id
_entity.type
_entity.pdbx_description
1 polymer ?
#
loop_
_entity_poly.entity_id
_entity_poly.type
_entity_poly.pdbx_seq_one_letter_code
_entity_poly.pdbx_strand_id
1 'polypeptide(L)'
;MKEKSFHAIHITKDKCIGCVHCMSACPTKAIRVKDGKALIIDELCIDCGECLRVCPYEAVHSHTTSFAALDAFAYKVAIPSTVLYGQFGGTTLPNEILSALRRCGFDEVYDLSSICELNNAATDEYLNEHPRPRPFITPTCPVVVRLIQRRYPSLCGQILPIEPPREIAAKILRTILPKALNLPPEKIGIIHITPCPAKMVSINSPATLTKSYIDGAMSIRDIYPQILNALRKGEEDALMRHLFPETQFSGIGMGWSLSGGETRGVKNHRAVAVSGVVDTMRVLDQVEEGLLQDIDLLECAVCPDGCVGGPLEVENRFLAKSRILQLVDAAGERAVVDPKDVSRLYHKNFLSFDHPVAPIESRPLDRDRALAIRKAKRREKLFADLPRKDCGICGAPDCQTLADDIVRGLAVLDDCPFVKKEKR
;
A
#
# COMPACT_ATOMS: atom_id res chain seq x y z
N MET A 1 -19.04 -20.89 -2.64
CA MET A 1 -17.73 -20.73 -1.98
C MET A 1 -17.34 -19.27 -2.14
N LYS A 2 -17.11 -18.50 -1.07
CA LYS A 2 -16.56 -17.14 -1.23
C LYS A 2 -15.16 -17.28 -1.84
N GLU A 3 -14.89 -16.59 -2.95
CA GLU A 3 -13.56 -16.55 -3.56
C GLU A 3 -12.52 -16.14 -2.51
N LYS A 4 -11.40 -16.86 -2.50
CA LYS A 4 -10.31 -16.59 -1.57
C LYS A 4 -9.70 -15.24 -1.95
N SER A 5 -9.65 -14.28 -1.03
CA SER A 5 -9.09 -12.94 -1.29
C SER A 5 -7.63 -13.07 -1.75
N PHE A 6 -7.26 -12.34 -2.80
CA PHE A 6 -5.88 -12.31 -3.28
C PHE A 6 -4.97 -11.71 -2.20
N HIS A 7 -3.84 -12.37 -1.94
CA HIS A 7 -2.77 -11.88 -1.08
C HIS A 7 -1.49 -11.80 -1.90
N ALA A 8 -0.69 -10.75 -1.67
CA ALA A 8 0.56 -10.56 -2.39
C ALA A 8 1.74 -11.21 -1.66
N ILE A 9 1.63 -11.45 -0.35
CA ILE A 9 2.74 -11.95 0.47
C ILE A 9 2.62 -13.46 0.67
N HIS A 10 3.71 -14.19 0.39
CA HIS A 10 3.78 -15.63 0.53
C HIS A 10 5.03 -16.09 1.28
N ILE A 11 4.97 -17.29 1.85
CA ILE A 11 6.08 -17.92 2.57
C ILE A 11 6.50 -19.21 1.85
N THR A 12 7.74 -19.26 1.40
CA THR A 12 8.39 -20.45 0.86
C THR A 12 8.78 -21.35 2.03
N LYS A 13 8.05 -22.46 2.20
CA LYS A 13 8.24 -23.36 3.35
C LYS A 13 9.65 -23.96 3.42
N ASP A 14 10.28 -24.24 2.28
CA ASP A 14 11.60 -24.86 2.25
C ASP A 14 12.71 -23.94 2.77
N LYS A 15 12.58 -22.63 2.54
CA LYS A 15 13.50 -21.62 3.08
C LYS A 15 13.18 -21.22 4.53
N CYS A 16 11.94 -21.41 4.98
CA CYS A 16 11.52 -21.00 6.31
C CYS A 16 12.06 -21.95 7.39
N ILE A 17 12.75 -21.43 8.39
CA ILE A 17 13.23 -22.22 9.54
C ILE A 17 12.45 -21.98 10.84
N GLY A 18 11.36 -21.19 10.79
CA GLY A 18 10.54 -20.92 11.97
C GLY A 18 11.17 -20.00 13.02
N CYS A 19 12.12 -19.14 12.64
CA CYS A 19 12.84 -18.21 13.54
C CYS A 19 12.00 -17.09 14.19
N VAL A 20 10.67 -17.12 14.08
CA VAL A 20 9.69 -16.18 14.66
C VAL A 20 9.80 -14.69 14.32
N HIS A 21 10.84 -14.20 13.64
CA HIS A 21 11.00 -12.75 13.33
C HIS A 21 9.78 -12.14 12.63
N CYS A 22 9.27 -12.82 11.60
CA CYS A 22 8.09 -12.37 10.87
C CYS A 22 6.82 -12.38 11.73
N MET A 23 6.72 -13.28 12.70
CA MET A 23 5.61 -13.33 13.66
C MET A 23 5.65 -12.10 14.58
N SER A 24 6.81 -11.81 15.16
CA SER A 24 7.01 -10.68 16.06
C SER A 24 6.82 -9.33 15.36
N ALA A 25 7.19 -9.22 14.10
CA ALA A 25 7.05 -7.97 13.33
C ALA A 25 5.64 -7.72 12.79
N CYS A 26 4.74 -8.70 12.80
CA CYS A 26 3.44 -8.58 12.16
C CYS A 26 2.49 -7.68 12.99
N PRO A 27 2.08 -6.49 12.48
CA PRO A 27 1.32 -5.52 13.27
C PRO A 27 -0.11 -5.98 13.59
N THR A 28 -0.68 -6.83 12.74
CA THR A 28 -2.02 -7.40 12.91
C THR A 28 -1.99 -8.81 13.49
N LYS A 29 -0.82 -9.28 13.95
CA LYS A 29 -0.66 -10.61 14.56
C LYS A 29 -1.19 -11.72 13.63
N ALA A 30 -0.98 -11.55 12.33
CA ALA A 30 -1.48 -12.45 11.29
C ALA A 30 -0.60 -13.69 11.07
N ILE A 31 0.54 -13.81 11.75
CA ILE A 31 1.47 -14.91 11.55
C ILE A 31 1.47 -15.83 12.77
N ARG A 32 1.56 -17.14 12.52
CA ARG A 32 1.84 -18.19 13.50
C ARG A 32 3.09 -18.95 13.09
N VAL A 33 3.77 -19.57 14.04
CA VAL A 33 4.83 -20.54 13.76
C VAL A 33 4.42 -21.89 14.32
N LYS A 34 4.24 -22.88 13.45
CA LYS A 34 3.84 -24.24 13.84
C LYS A 34 4.71 -25.24 13.11
N ASP A 35 5.12 -26.30 13.80
CA ASP A 35 5.98 -27.36 13.24
C ASP A 35 7.24 -26.80 12.56
N GLY A 36 7.84 -25.76 13.17
CA GLY A 36 9.03 -25.09 12.66
C GLY A 36 8.81 -24.23 11.41
N LYS A 37 7.56 -23.94 11.01
CA LYS A 37 7.24 -23.15 9.81
C LYS A 37 6.27 -22.02 10.11
N ALA A 38 6.50 -20.88 9.48
CA ALA A 38 5.59 -19.75 9.56
C ALA A 38 4.35 -19.97 8.66
N LEU A 39 3.18 -19.59 9.16
CA LEU A 39 1.91 -19.58 8.43
C LEU A 39 1.26 -18.20 8.55
N ILE A 40 0.70 -17.70 7.46
CA ILE A 40 -0.09 -16.46 7.43
C ILE A 40 -1.57 -16.82 7.58
N ILE A 41 -2.26 -16.11 8.46
CA ILE A 41 -3.71 -16.13 8.62
C ILE A 41 -4.27 -15.05 7.69
N ASP A 42 -4.75 -15.48 6.52
CA ASP A 42 -5.23 -14.63 5.42
C ASP A 42 -6.22 -13.55 5.91
N GLU A 43 -7.13 -13.90 6.83
CA GLU A 43 -8.16 -12.98 7.32
C GLU A 43 -7.61 -11.81 8.17
N LEU A 44 -6.40 -11.95 8.73
CA LEU A 44 -5.73 -10.93 9.54
C LEU A 44 -4.66 -10.17 8.75
N CYS A 45 -4.19 -10.71 7.62
CA CYS A 45 -3.14 -10.11 6.83
C CYS A 45 -3.65 -8.87 6.08
N ILE A 46 -2.92 -7.77 6.24
CA ILE A 46 -3.16 -6.50 5.52
C ILE A 46 -2.14 -6.28 4.39
N ASP A 47 -1.28 -7.27 4.11
CA ASP A 47 -0.29 -7.24 3.03
C ASP A 47 0.74 -6.08 3.15
N CYS A 48 1.07 -5.66 4.38
CA CYS A 48 1.96 -4.52 4.63
C CYS A 48 3.44 -4.75 4.26
N GLY A 49 3.89 -6.01 4.24
CA GLY A 49 5.27 -6.34 3.90
C GLY A 49 6.27 -6.28 5.07
N GLU A 50 5.84 -6.04 6.31
CA GLU A 50 6.79 -6.02 7.45
C GLU A 50 7.48 -7.38 7.66
N CYS A 51 6.76 -8.48 7.45
CA CYS A 51 7.35 -9.82 7.46
C CYS A 51 8.39 -10.04 6.35
N LEU A 52 8.26 -9.37 5.20
CA LEU A 52 9.23 -9.42 4.10
C LEU A 52 10.54 -8.74 4.50
N ARG A 53 10.47 -7.61 5.23
CA ARG A 53 11.66 -6.85 5.65
C ARG A 53 12.53 -7.58 6.67
N VAL A 54 11.89 -8.30 7.60
CA VAL A 54 12.59 -8.87 8.77
C VAL A 54 13.05 -10.31 8.57
N CYS A 55 12.69 -10.97 7.46
CA CYS A 55 13.02 -12.37 7.23
C CYS A 55 14.50 -12.51 6.82
N PRO A 56 15.38 -13.10 7.65
CA PRO A 56 16.80 -13.20 7.33
C PRO A 56 17.12 -14.34 6.35
N TYR A 57 16.14 -15.19 6.02
CA TYR A 57 16.29 -16.36 5.16
C TYR A 57 15.62 -16.20 3.79
N GLU A 58 15.11 -15.00 3.48
CA GLU A 58 14.37 -14.72 2.23
C GLU A 58 13.24 -15.74 1.96
N ALA A 59 12.63 -16.23 3.04
CA ALA A 59 11.53 -17.18 2.97
C ALA A 59 10.21 -16.47 2.66
N VAL A 60 10.10 -15.19 3.02
CA VAL A 60 8.94 -14.36 2.68
C VAL A 60 9.21 -13.66 1.36
N HIS A 61 8.26 -13.70 0.42
CA HIS A 61 8.36 -13.02 -0.87
C HIS A 61 7.03 -12.39 -1.26
N SER A 62 7.07 -11.40 -2.15
CA SER A 62 5.90 -10.76 -2.73
C SER A 62 5.66 -11.21 -4.16
N HIS A 63 4.43 -11.57 -4.49
CA HIS A 63 4.01 -11.80 -5.87
C HIS A 63 3.71 -10.45 -6.54
N THR A 64 4.53 -10.08 -7.52
CA THR A 64 4.33 -8.91 -8.38
C THR A 64 4.40 -9.31 -9.85
N THR A 65 4.03 -8.39 -10.75
CA THR A 65 4.06 -8.62 -12.19
C THR A 65 5.49 -8.79 -12.66
N SER A 66 5.79 -9.93 -13.27
CA SER A 66 7.11 -10.22 -13.84
C SER A 66 7.27 -9.62 -15.23
N PHE A 67 8.51 -9.51 -15.71
CA PHE A 67 8.79 -9.13 -17.10
C PHE A 67 8.13 -10.08 -18.10
N ALA A 68 8.16 -11.39 -17.83
CA ALA A 68 7.53 -12.38 -18.71
C ALA A 68 6.01 -12.18 -18.84
N ALA A 69 5.34 -11.70 -17.79
CA ALA A 69 3.91 -11.39 -17.85
C ALA A 69 3.60 -10.23 -18.81
N LEU A 70 4.58 -9.37 -19.11
CA LEU A 70 4.39 -8.26 -20.04
C LEU A 70 4.20 -8.72 -21.49
N ASP A 71 4.63 -9.93 -21.83
CA ASP A 71 4.52 -10.47 -23.21
C ASP A 71 3.08 -10.80 -23.60
N ALA A 72 2.15 -10.79 -22.64
CA ALA A 72 0.72 -10.89 -22.90
C ALA A 72 0.13 -9.65 -23.60
N PHE A 73 0.82 -8.50 -23.52
CA PHE A 73 0.34 -7.21 -24.03
C PHE A 73 1.06 -6.80 -25.32
N ALA A 74 0.30 -6.25 -26.25
CA ALA A 74 0.81 -5.73 -27.52
C ALA A 74 1.40 -4.32 -27.37
N TYR A 75 0.89 -3.54 -26.41
CA TYR A 75 1.39 -2.21 -26.07
C TYR A 75 1.49 -2.07 -24.55
N LYS A 76 2.64 -1.62 -24.05
CA LYS A 76 3.01 -1.70 -22.63
C LYS A 76 3.24 -0.30 -22.09
N VAL A 77 2.43 0.08 -21.09
CA VAL A 77 2.50 1.39 -20.43
C VAL A 77 3.02 1.21 -19.01
N ALA A 78 4.06 1.94 -18.65
CA ALA A 78 4.51 2.04 -17.26
C ALA A 78 3.99 3.31 -16.60
N ILE A 79 3.43 3.19 -15.40
CA ILE A 79 3.10 4.31 -14.50
C ILE A 79 4.03 4.21 -13.29
N PRO A 80 5.21 4.84 -13.29
CA PRO A 80 6.10 4.79 -12.14
C PRO A 80 5.52 5.56 -10.94
N SER A 81 5.65 4.97 -9.75
CA SER A 81 5.51 5.73 -8.52
C SER A 81 6.56 6.84 -8.46
N THR A 82 6.19 8.02 -7.96
CA THR A 82 7.11 9.14 -7.74
C THR A 82 8.30 8.79 -6.83
N VAL A 83 8.14 7.77 -5.97
CA VAL A 83 9.21 7.22 -5.13
C VAL A 83 10.40 6.69 -5.94
N LEU A 84 10.15 6.21 -7.17
CA LEU A 84 11.18 5.67 -8.06
C LEU A 84 12.32 6.68 -8.30
N TYR A 85 12.01 7.98 -8.33
CA TYR A 85 12.98 9.04 -8.55
C TYR A 85 13.99 9.21 -7.42
N GLY A 86 13.68 8.72 -6.21
CA GLY A 86 14.61 8.70 -5.09
C GLY A 86 15.58 7.50 -5.08
N GLN A 87 15.32 6.48 -5.90
CA GLN A 87 16.01 5.17 -5.79
C GLN A 87 17.37 5.13 -6.47
N PHE A 88 17.64 6.07 -7.37
CA PHE A 88 18.89 6.11 -8.12
C PHE A 88 19.79 7.22 -7.56
N GLY A 89 21.07 6.87 -7.34
CA GLY A 89 22.08 7.79 -6.85
C GLY A 89 22.63 8.73 -7.93
N GLY A 90 23.58 9.58 -7.51
CA GLY A 90 24.23 10.55 -8.39
C GLY A 90 23.34 11.74 -8.74
N THR A 91 23.60 12.36 -9.89
CA THR A 91 22.82 13.47 -10.47
C THR A 91 21.70 12.98 -11.39
N THR A 92 21.24 11.74 -11.21
CA THR A 92 20.23 11.11 -12.08
C THR A 92 18.91 11.88 -12.00
N LEU A 93 18.44 12.38 -13.14
CA LEU A 93 17.19 13.12 -13.22
C LEU A 93 15.97 12.20 -13.48
N PRO A 94 14.76 12.59 -13.06
CA PRO A 94 13.53 11.85 -13.34
C PRO A 94 13.34 11.49 -14.83
N ASN A 95 13.64 12.42 -15.75
CA ASN A 95 13.54 12.18 -17.19
C ASN A 95 14.46 11.04 -17.70
N GLU A 96 15.63 10.87 -17.08
CA GLU A 96 16.55 9.79 -17.44
C GLU A 96 15.97 8.44 -17.01
N ILE A 97 15.32 8.39 -15.85
CA ILE A 97 14.63 7.21 -15.33
C ILE A 97 13.44 6.84 -16.22
N LEU A 98 12.61 7.81 -16.61
CA LEU A 98 11.49 7.58 -17.54
C LEU A 98 11.98 7.02 -18.88
N SER A 99 13.10 7.55 -19.38
CA SER A 99 13.70 7.09 -20.63
C SER A 99 14.29 5.70 -20.51
N ALA A 100 14.92 5.39 -19.37
CA ALA A 100 15.43 4.05 -19.08
C ALA A 100 14.29 3.02 -19.00
N LEU A 101 13.12 3.38 -18.47
CA LEU A 101 11.94 2.51 -18.49
C LEU A 101 11.50 2.16 -19.92
N ARG A 102 11.50 3.11 -20.86
CA ARG A 102 11.23 2.81 -22.29
C ARG A 102 12.21 1.76 -22.83
N ARG A 103 13.51 1.92 -22.51
CA ARG A 103 14.56 0.95 -22.87
C ARG A 103 14.45 -0.41 -22.17
N CYS A 104 13.67 -0.50 -21.08
CA CYS A 104 13.40 -1.76 -20.38
C CYS A 104 12.24 -2.56 -20.99
N GLY A 105 11.64 -2.09 -22.08
CA GLY A 105 10.58 -2.80 -22.81
C GLY A 105 9.17 -2.26 -22.59
N PHE A 106 9.03 -1.01 -22.16
CA PHE A 106 7.76 -0.28 -22.16
C PHE A 106 7.67 0.62 -23.39
N ASP A 107 6.53 0.61 -24.09
CA ASP A 107 6.29 1.47 -25.25
C ASP A 107 6.03 2.91 -24.80
N GLU A 108 5.37 3.08 -23.65
CA GLU A 108 5.03 4.39 -23.10
C GLU A 108 5.24 4.43 -21.58
N VAL A 109 5.63 5.60 -21.08
CA VAL A 109 5.85 5.82 -19.64
C VAL A 109 5.16 7.11 -19.27
N TYR A 110 4.26 7.04 -18.28
CA TYR A 110 3.43 8.14 -17.85
C TYR A 110 3.79 8.56 -16.42
N ASP A 111 4.41 9.73 -16.27
CA ASP A 111 4.73 10.29 -14.96
C ASP A 111 3.46 10.54 -14.13
N LEU A 112 3.53 10.20 -12.84
CA LEU A 112 2.38 10.28 -11.94
C LEU A 112 2.27 11.63 -11.20
N SER A 113 3.31 12.47 -11.22
CA SER A 113 3.37 13.66 -10.35
C SER A 113 2.25 14.66 -10.62
N SER A 114 1.91 14.91 -11.88
CA SER A 114 0.80 15.82 -12.24
C SER A 114 -0.56 15.30 -11.78
N ILE A 115 -0.79 13.99 -11.79
CA ILE A 115 -2.03 13.37 -11.30
C ILE A 115 -2.12 13.41 -9.77
N CYS A 116 -0.99 13.32 -9.06
CA CYS A 116 -0.95 13.57 -7.62
C CYS A 116 -1.38 15.00 -7.28
N GLU A 117 -0.89 16.00 -8.00
CA GLU A 117 -1.33 17.39 -7.81
C GLU A 117 -2.81 17.60 -8.16
N LEU A 118 -3.29 16.99 -9.25
CA LEU A 118 -4.71 16.95 -9.60
C LEU A 118 -5.55 16.39 -8.44
N ASN A 119 -5.08 15.30 -7.82
CA ASN A 119 -5.75 14.68 -6.68
C ASN A 119 -5.79 15.62 -5.46
N ASN A 120 -4.70 16.35 -5.17
CA ASN A 120 -4.72 17.37 -4.12
C ASN A 120 -5.79 18.44 -4.36
N ALA A 121 -5.85 18.99 -5.58
CA ALA A 121 -6.82 20.01 -5.93
C ALA A 121 -8.27 19.49 -5.84
N ALA A 122 -8.51 18.26 -6.31
CA ALA A 122 -9.82 17.61 -6.17
C ALA A 122 -10.18 17.33 -4.70
N THR A 123 -9.20 17.01 -3.86
CA THR A 123 -9.39 16.82 -2.42
C THR A 123 -9.78 18.13 -1.75
N ASP A 124 -9.13 19.25 -2.08
CA ASP A 124 -9.49 20.57 -1.56
C ASP A 124 -10.93 20.93 -1.91
N GLU A 125 -11.34 20.72 -3.17
CA GLU A 125 -12.71 20.94 -3.64
C GLU A 125 -13.73 20.06 -2.92
N TYR A 126 -13.44 18.76 -2.77
CA TYR A 126 -14.31 17.85 -2.03
C TYR A 126 -14.49 18.25 -0.57
N LEU A 127 -13.41 18.62 0.13
CA LEU A 127 -13.46 19.03 1.54
C LEU A 127 -14.21 20.34 1.74
N ASN A 128 -14.16 21.26 0.77
CA ASN A 128 -14.94 22.51 0.79
C ASN A 128 -16.46 22.23 0.69
N GLU A 129 -16.85 21.23 -0.12
CA GLU A 129 -18.27 20.85 -0.28
C GLU A 129 -18.77 19.92 0.84
N HIS A 130 -17.88 19.16 1.47
CA HIS A 130 -18.20 18.13 2.46
C HIS A 130 -17.48 18.40 3.79
N PRO A 131 -18.08 19.21 4.69
CA PRO A 131 -17.45 19.53 5.97
C PRO A 131 -17.46 18.37 6.98
N ARG A 132 -18.14 17.25 6.68
CA ARG A 132 -18.29 16.06 7.56
C ARG A 132 -18.34 14.77 6.71
N PRO A 133 -18.00 13.60 7.28
CA PRO A 133 -17.41 13.40 8.61
C PRO A 133 -15.98 13.96 8.71
N ARG A 134 -15.45 14.12 9.94
CA ARG A 134 -14.08 14.58 10.17
C ARG A 134 -13.33 13.61 11.10
N PRO A 135 -12.04 13.33 10.84
CA PRO A 135 -11.32 13.65 9.60
C PRO A 135 -11.73 12.72 8.46
N PHE A 136 -11.62 13.19 7.21
CA PHE A 136 -11.53 12.29 6.06
C PHE A 136 -10.15 11.64 6.03
N ILE A 137 -10.07 10.36 5.65
CA ILE A 137 -8.83 9.57 5.60
C ILE A 137 -8.49 9.29 4.14
N THR A 138 -7.26 9.57 3.72
CA THR A 138 -6.87 9.35 2.32
C THR A 138 -6.77 7.86 1.95
N PRO A 139 -7.25 7.43 0.75
CA PRO A 139 -7.25 6.02 0.34
C PRO A 139 -5.96 5.57 -0.36
N THR A 140 -4.96 6.45 -0.48
CA THR A 140 -3.76 6.24 -1.31
C THR A 140 -2.96 5.01 -0.90
N CYS A 141 -2.83 4.77 0.41
CA CYS A 141 -2.20 3.59 0.97
C CYS A 141 -3.20 2.40 1.02
N PRO A 142 -3.06 1.37 0.15
CA PRO A 142 -4.01 0.24 0.12
C PRO A 142 -3.96 -0.59 1.41
N VAL A 143 -2.86 -0.54 2.15
CA VAL A 143 -2.72 -1.21 3.44
C VAL A 143 -3.58 -0.52 4.49
N VAL A 144 -3.65 0.81 4.49
CA VAL A 144 -4.52 1.56 5.41
C VAL A 144 -5.98 1.27 5.12
N VAL A 145 -6.37 1.24 3.85
CA VAL A 145 -7.75 0.84 3.46
C VAL A 145 -8.07 -0.56 4.00
N ARG A 146 -7.19 -1.56 3.78
CA ARG A 146 -7.41 -2.93 4.30
C ARG A 146 -7.40 -2.98 5.83
N LEU A 147 -6.56 -2.20 6.49
CA LEU A 147 -6.50 -2.09 7.95
C LEU A 147 -7.83 -1.54 8.49
N ILE A 148 -8.36 -0.48 7.88
CA ILE A 148 -9.66 0.10 8.23
C ILE A 148 -10.77 -0.92 8.03
N GLN A 149 -10.85 -1.55 6.84
CA GLN A 149 -11.88 -2.53 6.53
C GLN A 149 -11.95 -3.70 7.53
N ARG A 150 -10.80 -4.13 8.07
CA ARG A 150 -10.69 -5.31 8.93
C ARG A 150 -10.73 -4.98 10.43
N ARG A 151 -10.13 -3.87 10.85
CA ARG A 151 -9.92 -3.54 12.27
C ARG A 151 -10.71 -2.32 12.73
N TYR A 152 -10.99 -1.38 11.83
CA TYR A 152 -11.73 -0.14 12.13
C TYR A 152 -12.96 -0.01 11.22
N PRO A 153 -13.87 -0.99 11.19
CA PRO A 153 -14.96 -1.02 10.22
C PRO A 153 -15.89 0.21 10.33
N SER A 154 -16.00 0.81 11.51
CA SER A 154 -16.71 2.07 11.76
C SER A 154 -16.17 3.25 10.92
N LEU A 155 -14.87 3.24 10.59
CA LEU A 155 -14.17 4.30 9.87
C LEU A 155 -14.23 4.14 8.34
N CYS A 156 -14.85 3.08 7.80
CA CYS A 156 -14.94 2.90 6.35
C CYS A 156 -15.64 4.08 5.66
N GLY A 157 -16.64 4.69 6.32
CA GLY A 157 -17.35 5.88 5.83
C GLY A 157 -16.55 7.19 5.93
N GLN A 158 -15.37 7.18 6.57
CA GLN A 158 -14.45 8.32 6.63
C GLN A 158 -13.38 8.28 5.55
N ILE A 159 -13.31 7.24 4.72
CA ILE A 159 -12.37 7.19 3.61
C ILE A 159 -12.79 8.21 2.55
N LEU A 160 -11.89 9.11 2.18
CA LEU A 160 -12.09 10.13 1.16
C LEU A 160 -12.44 9.47 -0.19
N PRO A 161 -13.60 9.77 -0.81
CA PRO A 161 -14.10 9.05 -1.99
C PRO A 161 -13.49 9.55 -3.31
N ILE A 162 -12.17 9.72 -3.32
CA ILE A 162 -11.37 10.09 -4.51
C ILE A 162 -10.37 8.97 -4.77
N GLU A 163 -10.40 8.40 -5.98
CA GLU A 163 -9.52 7.30 -6.38
C GLU A 163 -8.03 7.68 -6.24
N PRO A 164 -7.15 6.72 -5.85
CA PRO A 164 -5.73 6.98 -5.78
C PRO A 164 -5.17 7.42 -7.15
N PRO A 165 -4.14 8.30 -7.20
CA PRO A 165 -3.59 8.85 -8.45
C PRO A 165 -3.28 7.82 -9.54
N ARG A 166 -2.78 6.63 -9.16
CA ARG A 166 -2.48 5.53 -10.11
C ARG A 166 -3.72 5.06 -10.88
N GLU A 167 -4.88 4.98 -10.20
CA GLU A 167 -6.14 4.54 -10.81
C GLU A 167 -6.71 5.67 -11.69
N ILE A 168 -6.61 6.92 -11.24
CA ILE A 168 -6.99 8.10 -12.06
C ILE A 168 -6.17 8.12 -13.35
N ALA A 169 -4.84 7.99 -13.26
CA ALA A 169 -3.93 7.94 -14.41
C ALA A 169 -4.30 6.79 -15.36
N ALA A 170 -4.50 5.59 -14.83
CA ALA A 170 -4.92 4.45 -15.65
C ALA A 170 -6.28 4.66 -16.31
N LYS A 171 -7.27 5.23 -15.61
CA LYS A 171 -8.59 5.56 -16.16
C LYS A 171 -8.51 6.55 -17.32
N ILE A 172 -7.64 7.56 -17.21
CA ILE A 172 -7.33 8.50 -18.31
C ILE A 172 -6.74 7.76 -19.51
N LEU A 173 -5.70 6.96 -19.28
CA LEU A 173 -5.02 6.21 -20.34
C LEU A 173 -5.96 5.22 -21.05
N ARG A 174 -6.85 4.56 -20.30
CA ARG A 174 -7.90 3.68 -20.86
C ARG A 174 -8.91 4.41 -21.73
N THR A 175 -9.09 5.71 -21.53
CA THR A 175 -10.00 6.53 -22.35
C THR A 175 -9.35 6.94 -23.67
N ILE A 176 -8.02 7.11 -23.69
CA ILE A 176 -7.28 7.73 -24.79
C ILE A 176 -6.60 6.68 -25.68
N LEU A 177 -5.81 5.78 -25.10
CA LEU A 177 -4.90 4.91 -25.83
C LEU A 177 -5.58 3.91 -26.77
N PRO A 178 -6.71 3.24 -26.43
CA PRO A 178 -7.36 2.31 -27.36
C PRO A 178 -7.73 2.95 -28.70
N LYS A 179 -8.18 4.22 -28.66
CA LYS A 179 -8.53 4.97 -29.87
C LYS A 179 -7.29 5.46 -30.61
N ALA A 180 -6.31 5.98 -29.88
CA ALA A 180 -5.08 6.52 -30.47
C ALA A 180 -4.25 5.43 -31.17
N LEU A 181 -4.21 4.23 -30.60
CA LEU A 181 -3.41 3.11 -31.09
C LEU A 181 -4.20 2.15 -32.00
N ASN A 182 -5.52 2.32 -32.09
CA ASN A 182 -6.43 1.36 -32.75
C ASN A 182 -6.22 -0.08 -32.22
N LEU A 183 -6.11 -0.22 -30.89
CA LEU A 183 -5.93 -1.48 -30.20
C LEU A 183 -7.09 -1.77 -29.24
N PRO A 184 -7.52 -3.03 -29.10
CA PRO A 184 -8.46 -3.41 -28.04
C PRO A 184 -7.88 -3.08 -26.65
N PRO A 185 -8.68 -2.59 -25.69
CA PRO A 185 -8.19 -2.22 -24.36
C PRO A 185 -7.39 -3.33 -23.67
N GLU A 186 -7.81 -4.59 -23.79
CA GLU A 186 -7.16 -5.76 -23.21
C GLU A 186 -5.78 -6.09 -23.79
N LYS A 187 -5.43 -5.50 -24.95
CA LYS A 187 -4.10 -5.63 -25.56
C LYS A 187 -3.12 -4.56 -25.07
N ILE A 188 -3.60 -3.56 -24.33
CA ILE A 188 -2.79 -2.51 -23.73
C ILE A 188 -2.57 -2.88 -22.26
N GLY A 189 -1.33 -3.16 -21.89
CA GLY A 189 -0.93 -3.48 -20.52
C GLY A 189 -0.53 -2.23 -19.76
N ILE A 190 -1.30 -1.84 -18.76
CA ILE A 190 -0.98 -0.71 -17.86
C ILE A 190 -0.37 -1.28 -16.57
N ILE A 191 0.92 -1.03 -16.36
CA ILE A 191 1.70 -1.57 -15.25
C ILE A 191 2.18 -0.45 -14.33
N HIS A 192 1.85 -0.56 -13.04
CA HIS A 192 2.33 0.37 -12.04
C HIS A 192 3.69 -0.07 -11.45
N ILE A 193 4.74 0.74 -11.55
CA ILE A 193 6.03 0.44 -10.91
C ILE A 193 5.96 0.89 -9.45
N THR A 194 6.08 -0.05 -8.51
CA THR A 194 5.57 0.15 -7.15
C THR A 194 6.54 -0.13 -5.99
N PRO A 195 6.47 0.67 -4.90
CA PRO A 195 7.11 0.40 -3.60
C PRO A 195 6.54 -0.77 -2.81
N CYS A 196 5.32 -1.22 -3.16
CA CYS A 196 4.42 -1.85 -2.20
C CYS A 196 3.74 -3.10 -2.76
N PRO A 197 3.82 -4.26 -2.08
CA PRO A 197 3.18 -5.49 -2.53
C PRO A 197 1.65 -5.39 -2.50
N ALA A 198 1.09 -4.63 -1.55
CA ALA A 198 -0.36 -4.45 -1.43
C ALA A 198 -1.00 -3.75 -2.64
N LYS A 199 -0.21 -3.14 -3.55
CA LYS A 199 -0.76 -2.61 -4.80
C LYS A 199 -1.31 -3.72 -5.71
N MET A 200 -0.67 -4.89 -5.73
CA MET A 200 -1.22 -6.06 -6.43
C MET A 200 -2.56 -6.50 -5.84
N VAL A 201 -2.72 -6.38 -4.52
CA VAL A 201 -3.99 -6.68 -3.85
C VAL A 201 -5.07 -5.68 -4.26
N SER A 202 -4.78 -4.38 -4.24
CA SER A 202 -5.76 -3.36 -4.67
C SER A 202 -6.09 -3.41 -6.17
N ILE A 203 -5.25 -4.03 -6.99
CA ILE A 203 -5.51 -4.23 -8.43
C ILE A 203 -6.40 -5.45 -8.66
N ASN A 204 -6.10 -6.58 -8.00
CA ASN A 204 -6.83 -7.85 -8.17
C ASN A 204 -8.12 -7.92 -7.33
N SER A 205 -8.20 -7.15 -6.26
CA SER A 205 -9.37 -7.08 -5.36
C SER A 205 -9.54 -5.63 -4.87
N PRO A 206 -9.88 -4.70 -5.79
CA PRO A 206 -10.08 -3.29 -5.45
C PRO A 206 -11.19 -3.10 -4.40
N ALA A 207 -10.97 -2.20 -3.46
CA ALA A 207 -11.95 -1.88 -2.43
C ALA A 207 -12.97 -0.81 -2.88
N THR A 208 -12.66 -0.07 -3.95
CA THR A 208 -13.37 1.15 -4.38
C THR A 208 -13.91 1.06 -5.81
N LEU A 209 -13.41 0.11 -6.60
CA LEU A 209 -13.79 -0.12 -8.00
C LEU A 209 -14.38 -1.53 -8.18
N THR A 210 -15.21 -1.69 -9.22
CA THR A 210 -15.64 -3.03 -9.64
C THR A 210 -14.47 -3.83 -10.25
N LYS A 211 -13.61 -3.13 -10.99
CA LYS A 211 -12.40 -3.68 -11.61
C LYS A 211 -11.36 -2.57 -11.72
N SER A 212 -10.11 -2.86 -11.38
CA SER A 212 -9.02 -1.89 -11.54
C SER A 212 -8.79 -1.56 -13.02
N TYR A 213 -8.39 -0.31 -13.29
CA TYR A 213 -8.00 0.11 -14.65
C TYR A 213 -6.55 -0.30 -14.98
N ILE A 214 -5.79 -0.72 -13.96
CA ILE A 214 -4.40 -1.19 -14.03
C ILE A 214 -4.40 -2.71 -14.16
N ASP A 215 -3.52 -3.27 -14.99
CA ASP A 215 -3.43 -4.73 -15.19
C ASP A 215 -2.46 -5.42 -14.24
N GLY A 216 -1.49 -4.68 -13.72
CA GLY A 216 -0.49 -5.23 -12.81
C GLY A 216 0.35 -4.16 -12.14
N ALA A 217 1.11 -4.59 -11.14
CA ALA A 217 2.16 -3.78 -10.51
C ALA A 217 3.47 -4.55 -10.48
N MET A 218 4.56 -3.89 -10.83
CA MET A 218 5.92 -4.44 -10.84
C MET A 218 6.72 -3.83 -9.70
N SER A 219 7.40 -4.66 -8.92
CA SER A 219 8.28 -4.26 -7.83
C SER A 219 9.40 -3.35 -8.32
N ILE A 220 9.63 -2.22 -7.64
CA ILE A 220 10.80 -1.36 -7.89
C ILE A 220 12.10 -2.17 -7.80
N ARG A 221 12.25 -3.00 -6.75
CA ARG A 221 13.39 -3.90 -6.57
C ARG A 221 13.66 -4.81 -7.76
N ASP A 222 12.60 -5.30 -8.42
CA ASP A 222 12.73 -6.30 -9.48
C ASP A 222 13.14 -5.69 -10.83
N ILE A 223 12.73 -4.43 -11.08
CA ILE A 223 13.09 -3.67 -12.29
C ILE A 223 14.36 -2.82 -12.12
N TYR A 224 14.79 -2.56 -10.88
CA TYR A 224 15.92 -1.69 -10.57
C TYR A 224 17.21 -2.03 -11.34
N PRO A 225 17.67 -3.29 -11.42
CA PRO A 225 18.89 -3.64 -12.16
C PRO A 225 18.81 -3.29 -13.66
N GLN A 226 17.65 -3.45 -14.27
CA GLN A 226 17.40 -3.19 -15.69
C GLN A 226 17.43 -1.68 -15.95
N ILE A 227 16.79 -0.88 -15.08
CA ILE A 227 16.84 0.58 -15.17
C ILE A 227 18.29 1.05 -15.01
N LEU A 228 19.01 0.54 -14.00
CA LEU A 228 20.41 0.92 -13.77
C LEU A 228 21.30 0.61 -14.98
N ASN A 229 21.13 -0.55 -15.60
CA ASN A 229 21.83 -0.92 -16.83
C ASN A 229 21.46 -0.02 -18.01
N ALA A 230 20.17 0.34 -18.14
CA ALA A 230 19.68 1.23 -19.19
C ALA A 230 20.10 2.70 -19.00
N LEU A 231 20.36 3.14 -17.76
CA LEU A 231 20.93 4.47 -17.46
C LEU A 231 22.39 4.55 -17.91
N ARG A 232 23.21 3.52 -17.60
CA ARG A 232 24.64 3.47 -17.99
C ARG A 232 24.89 3.50 -19.50
N LYS A 233 23.93 3.05 -20.30
CA LYS A 233 24.05 2.98 -21.78
C LYS A 233 23.60 4.26 -22.50
N GLY A 234 23.10 5.27 -21.78
CA GLY A 234 22.34 6.39 -22.34
C GLY A 234 23.01 7.76 -22.34
N GLU A 235 24.34 7.85 -22.27
CA GLU A 235 25.05 9.13 -22.03
C GLU A 235 24.80 10.21 -23.09
N GLU A 236 24.68 9.88 -24.39
CA GLU A 236 24.44 10.89 -25.45
C GLU A 236 23.01 11.45 -25.48
N ASP A 237 22.03 10.67 -24.99
CA ASP A 237 20.59 10.99 -25.01
C ASP A 237 20.19 11.86 -23.79
N ALA A 238 21.02 11.87 -22.74
CA ALA A 238 20.80 12.63 -21.51
C ALA A 238 20.92 14.16 -21.74
N LEU A 239 21.93 14.61 -22.50
CA LEU A 239 22.19 16.03 -22.75
C LEU A 239 21.02 16.72 -23.46
N MET A 240 20.50 16.11 -24.53
CA MET A 240 19.40 16.69 -25.31
C MET A 240 18.11 16.79 -24.50
N ARG A 241 17.82 15.80 -23.63
CA ARG A 241 16.63 15.84 -22.76
C ARG A 241 16.76 16.81 -21.58
N HIS A 242 17.97 17.12 -21.14
CA HIS A 242 18.19 18.19 -20.17
C HIS A 242 17.86 19.55 -20.77
N LEU A 243 18.22 19.76 -22.04
CA LEU A 243 17.97 21.01 -22.75
C LEU A 243 16.51 21.14 -23.21
N PHE A 244 15.84 20.01 -23.50
CA PHE A 244 14.47 19.97 -24.00
C PHE A 244 13.64 18.89 -23.28
N PRO A 245 13.12 19.17 -22.07
CA PRO A 245 12.33 18.19 -21.33
C PRO A 245 10.97 17.95 -22.00
N GLU A 246 10.67 16.70 -22.34
CA GLU A 246 9.36 16.27 -22.88
C GLU A 246 8.26 16.23 -21.82
N THR A 247 8.64 16.07 -20.55
CA THR A 247 7.71 15.88 -19.43
C THR A 247 7.89 17.00 -18.41
N GLN A 248 6.78 17.65 -18.08
CA GLN A 248 6.71 18.60 -16.97
C GLN A 248 6.36 17.85 -15.69
N PHE A 249 7.17 18.02 -14.65
CA PHE A 249 6.92 17.44 -13.33
C PHE A 249 6.29 18.44 -12.37
N SER A 250 5.48 17.92 -11.45
CA SER A 250 4.96 18.67 -10.31
C SER A 250 5.83 18.46 -9.08
N GLY A 251 6.36 19.52 -8.47
CA GLY A 251 7.02 19.42 -7.16
C GLY A 251 6.05 19.02 -6.04
N ILE A 252 4.81 19.51 -6.09
CA ILE A 252 3.74 19.07 -5.17
C ILE A 252 3.53 17.56 -5.31
N GLY A 253 3.39 17.07 -6.54
CA GLY A 253 3.20 15.66 -6.85
C GLY A 253 4.39 14.78 -6.50
N MET A 254 5.62 15.24 -6.70
CA MET A 254 6.82 14.52 -6.25
C MET A 254 6.83 14.32 -4.73
N GLY A 255 6.28 15.29 -3.98
CA GLY A 255 6.15 15.23 -2.53
C GLY A 255 5.36 14.03 -2.02
N TRP A 256 4.45 13.46 -2.82
CA TRP A 256 3.65 12.25 -2.48
C TRP A 256 4.49 10.99 -2.26
N SER A 257 5.77 11.02 -2.62
CA SER A 257 6.71 9.94 -2.27
C SER A 257 6.91 9.85 -0.75
N LEU A 258 6.67 10.94 -0.02
CA LEU A 258 6.96 11.12 1.39
C LEU A 258 5.66 11.30 2.20
N SER A 259 5.72 10.97 3.48
CA SER A 259 4.68 11.33 4.45
C SER A 259 4.49 12.85 4.47
N GLY A 260 3.24 13.29 4.39
CA GLY A 260 2.84 14.69 4.33
C GLY A 260 2.78 15.25 2.91
N GLY A 261 3.05 14.42 1.89
CA GLY A 261 2.91 14.83 0.49
C GLY A 261 1.47 15.08 0.09
N GLU A 262 0.54 14.25 0.58
CA GLU A 262 -0.90 14.41 0.32
C GLU A 262 -1.43 15.65 1.07
N THR A 263 -0.94 15.90 2.28
CA THR A 263 -1.36 17.09 3.05
C THR A 263 -0.78 18.39 2.51
N ARG A 264 0.45 18.38 1.97
CA ARG A 264 1.13 19.61 1.49
C ARG A 264 0.40 20.28 0.33
N GLY A 265 -0.24 19.49 -0.53
CA GLY A 265 -0.99 20.03 -1.66
C GLY A 265 -2.35 20.63 -1.29
N VAL A 266 -2.80 20.47 -0.04
CA VAL A 266 -4.09 20.98 0.45
C VAL A 266 -3.85 22.23 1.30
N LYS A 267 -4.35 23.39 0.87
CA LYS A 267 -3.91 24.70 1.40
C LYS A 267 -4.80 25.28 2.49
N ASN A 268 -6.10 24.97 2.48
CA ASN A 268 -7.10 25.65 3.32
C ASN A 268 -7.72 24.75 4.39
N HIS A 269 -7.12 23.58 4.65
CA HIS A 269 -7.67 22.57 5.54
C HIS A 269 -6.66 22.17 6.62
N ARG A 270 -7.16 21.86 7.81
CA ARG A 270 -6.37 21.29 8.91
C ARG A 270 -6.04 19.85 8.56
N ALA A 271 -4.91 19.64 7.90
CA ALA A 271 -4.44 18.34 7.48
C ALA A 271 -3.31 17.81 8.38
N VAL A 272 -3.35 16.51 8.70
CA VAL A 272 -2.32 15.82 9.48
C VAL A 272 -1.84 14.60 8.72
N ALA A 273 -0.54 14.34 8.73
CA ALA A 273 0.05 13.14 8.17
C ALA A 273 0.67 12.27 9.25
N VAL A 274 0.41 10.96 9.17
CA VAL A 274 1.01 9.94 10.03
C VAL A 274 1.62 8.84 9.17
N SER A 275 2.83 8.42 9.54
CA SER A 275 3.51 7.31 8.87
C SER A 275 4.04 6.29 9.87
N GLY A 276 4.10 5.02 9.44
CA GLY A 276 4.43 3.90 10.31
C GLY A 276 3.18 3.21 10.84
N VAL A 277 3.16 1.88 10.81
CA VAL A 277 1.94 1.09 11.10
C VAL A 277 1.45 1.24 12.54
N VAL A 278 2.38 1.33 13.50
CA VAL A 278 2.03 1.48 14.93
C VAL A 278 1.38 2.83 15.18
N ASP A 279 2.01 3.92 14.69
CA ASP A 279 1.47 5.26 14.85
C ASP A 279 0.18 5.45 14.06
N THR A 280 0.07 4.87 12.86
CA THR A 280 -1.18 4.85 12.09
C THR A 280 -2.30 4.20 12.86
N MET A 281 -2.08 3.02 13.45
CA MET A 281 -3.10 2.34 14.26
C MET A 281 -3.51 3.16 15.47
N ARG A 282 -2.55 3.76 16.18
CA ARG A 282 -2.83 4.63 17.33
C ARG A 282 -3.67 5.84 16.94
N VAL A 283 -3.38 6.47 15.80
CA VAL A 283 -4.17 7.60 15.32
C VAL A 283 -5.57 7.14 14.89
N LEU A 284 -5.71 6.00 14.24
CA LEU A 284 -7.03 5.44 13.89
C LEU A 284 -7.86 5.10 15.13
N ASP A 285 -7.25 4.57 16.21
CA ASP A 285 -7.93 4.37 17.50
C ASP A 285 -8.51 5.71 18.01
N GLN A 286 -7.72 6.80 17.96
CA GLN A 286 -8.17 8.14 18.38
C GLN A 286 -9.27 8.72 17.48
N VAL A 287 -9.26 8.41 16.18
CA VAL A 287 -10.32 8.79 15.26
C VAL A 287 -11.64 8.08 15.64
N GLU A 288 -11.59 6.77 15.90
CA GLU A 288 -12.76 5.98 16.31
C GLU A 288 -13.33 6.43 17.67
N GLU A 289 -12.46 6.86 18.58
CA GLU A 289 -12.84 7.47 19.86
C GLU A 289 -13.40 8.90 19.72
N GLY A 290 -13.36 9.50 18.53
CA GLY A 290 -13.86 10.86 18.29
C GLY A 290 -12.93 11.98 18.80
N LEU A 291 -11.64 11.70 19.03
CA LEU A 291 -10.69 12.66 19.60
C LEU A 291 -10.10 13.63 18.56
N LEU A 292 -10.24 13.35 17.26
CA LEU A 292 -9.61 14.09 16.16
C LEU A 292 -10.61 14.82 15.25
N GLN A 293 -11.75 15.25 15.79
CA GLN A 293 -12.86 15.86 15.03
C GLN A 293 -12.56 17.26 14.47
N ASP A 294 -11.44 17.86 14.88
CA ASP A 294 -11.00 19.19 14.48
C ASP A 294 -9.95 19.15 13.34
N ILE A 295 -9.60 17.95 12.86
CA ILE A 295 -8.79 17.69 11.67
C ILE A 295 -9.74 17.45 10.49
N ASP A 296 -9.45 18.09 9.35
CA ASP A 296 -10.24 17.96 8.12
C ASP A 296 -9.81 16.73 7.31
N LEU A 297 -8.49 16.55 7.16
CA LEU A 297 -7.88 15.49 6.37
C LEU A 297 -6.78 14.78 7.16
N LEU A 298 -6.78 13.46 7.12
CA LEU A 298 -5.77 12.60 7.70
C LEU A 298 -5.12 11.75 6.61
N GLU A 299 -3.86 12.04 6.32
CA GLU A 299 -3.01 11.18 5.49
C GLU A 299 -2.42 10.08 6.38
N CYS A 300 -2.67 8.82 6.03
CA CYS A 300 -2.12 7.66 6.74
C CYS A 300 -1.27 6.81 5.81
N ALA A 301 -0.07 6.46 6.25
CA ALA A 301 0.80 5.49 5.59
C ALA A 301 1.38 4.49 6.60
N VAL A 302 1.42 3.21 6.26
CA VAL A 302 1.97 2.19 7.18
C VAL A 302 3.50 2.09 7.16
N CYS A 303 4.14 2.60 6.11
CA CYS A 303 5.60 2.58 5.99
C CYS A 303 6.19 3.82 6.65
N PRO A 304 7.32 3.71 7.38
CA PRO A 304 8.01 4.88 7.94
C PRO A 304 8.39 5.89 6.85
N ASP A 305 8.23 7.18 7.11
CA ASP A 305 8.48 8.28 6.14
C ASP A 305 7.59 8.26 4.88
N GLY A 306 6.54 7.41 4.84
CA GLY A 306 5.64 7.27 3.69
C GLY A 306 6.10 6.18 2.71
N CYS A 307 5.74 6.33 1.43
CA CYS A 307 6.01 5.29 0.42
C CYS A 307 7.51 5.09 0.14
N VAL A 308 8.36 6.09 0.36
CA VAL A 308 9.83 5.96 0.28
C VAL A 308 10.40 4.93 1.24
N GLY A 309 9.68 4.65 2.34
CA GLY A 309 10.03 3.60 3.26
C GLY A 309 9.49 2.24 2.84
N GLY A 310 8.96 2.05 1.62
CA GLY A 310 8.29 0.82 1.16
C GLY A 310 9.17 -0.43 1.21
N PRO A 311 8.58 -1.65 1.29
CA PRO A 311 9.34 -2.89 1.42
C PRO A 311 9.93 -3.38 0.08
N LEU A 312 9.52 -2.83 -1.06
CA LEU A 312 10.05 -3.17 -2.39
C LEU A 312 11.03 -2.12 -2.93
N GLU A 313 11.50 -1.22 -2.08
CA GLU A 313 12.56 -0.27 -2.41
C GLU A 313 13.95 -0.93 -2.37
N VAL A 314 14.93 -0.23 -2.94
CA VAL A 314 16.33 -0.68 -3.03
C VAL A 314 17.27 0.25 -2.28
N GLU A 315 17.08 1.57 -2.42
CA GLU A 315 17.96 2.55 -1.80
C GLU A 315 17.69 2.68 -0.30
N ASN A 316 18.70 3.16 0.43
CA ASN A 316 18.50 3.60 1.80
C ASN A 316 17.41 4.67 1.87
N ARG A 317 16.36 4.43 2.66
CA ARG A 317 15.19 5.31 2.76
C ARG A 317 15.53 6.77 3.07
N PHE A 318 16.57 7.03 3.85
CA PHE A 318 16.95 8.39 4.25
C PHE A 318 17.64 9.13 3.09
N LEU A 319 18.46 8.42 2.31
CA LEU A 319 19.05 8.97 1.09
C LEU A 319 17.98 9.21 0.03
N ALA A 320 17.09 8.25 -0.19
CA ALA A 320 15.97 8.40 -1.12
C ALA A 320 15.06 9.59 -0.72
N LYS A 321 14.75 9.73 0.58
CA LYS A 321 14.00 10.87 1.12
C LYS A 321 14.71 12.19 0.83
N SER A 322 16.01 12.27 1.11
CA SER A 322 16.81 13.48 0.86
C SER A 322 16.80 13.87 -0.63
N ARG A 323 16.89 12.91 -1.54
CA ARG A 323 16.84 13.18 -2.99
C ARG A 323 15.47 13.64 -3.44
N ILE A 324 14.40 13.00 -2.96
CA ILE A 324 13.05 13.46 -3.27
C ILE A 324 12.85 14.91 -2.82
N LEU A 325 13.31 15.27 -1.61
CA LEU A 325 13.20 16.66 -1.14
C LEU A 325 13.95 17.63 -2.07
N GLN A 326 15.16 17.29 -2.52
CA GLN A 326 15.90 18.09 -3.50
C GLN A 326 15.15 18.23 -4.83
N LEU A 327 14.51 17.16 -5.31
CA LEU A 327 13.71 17.19 -6.52
C LEU A 327 12.45 18.04 -6.38
N VAL A 328 11.79 17.99 -5.21
CA VAL A 328 10.64 18.85 -4.88
C VAL A 328 11.07 20.32 -4.88
N ASP A 329 12.20 20.64 -4.24
CA ASP A 329 12.73 22.01 -4.19
C ASP A 329 13.11 22.51 -5.58
N ALA A 330 13.72 21.67 -6.42
CA ALA A 330 14.12 22.00 -7.78
C ALA A 330 12.91 22.20 -8.73
N ALA A 331 11.86 21.37 -8.59
CA ALA A 331 10.64 21.50 -9.36
C ALA A 331 9.77 22.68 -8.91
N GLY A 332 9.87 23.06 -7.63
CA GLY A 332 9.11 24.13 -7.01
C GLY A 332 7.63 23.79 -6.79
N GLU A 333 6.89 24.75 -6.25
CA GLU A 333 5.47 24.58 -5.88
C GLU A 333 4.49 25.21 -6.89
N ARG A 334 4.99 25.58 -8.08
CA ARG A 334 4.12 26.13 -9.12
C ARG A 334 3.17 25.04 -9.59
N ALA A 335 1.87 25.32 -9.49
CA ALA A 335 0.86 24.40 -9.96
C ALA A 335 1.02 24.11 -11.46
N VAL A 336 0.97 22.83 -11.83
CA VAL A 336 1.05 22.35 -13.22
C VAL A 336 -0.29 21.88 -13.76
N VAL A 337 -1.33 21.80 -12.91
CA VAL A 337 -2.69 21.46 -13.31
C VAL A 337 -3.59 22.69 -13.41
N ASP A 338 -4.47 22.74 -14.41
CA ASP A 338 -5.47 23.81 -14.53
C ASP A 338 -6.64 23.54 -13.56
N PRO A 339 -6.93 24.44 -12.60
CA PRO A 339 -8.05 24.28 -11.67
C PRO A 339 -9.41 24.06 -12.36
N LYS A 340 -9.63 24.63 -13.54
CA LYS A 340 -10.87 24.45 -14.31
C LYS A 340 -11.03 23.02 -14.79
N ASP A 341 -9.93 22.38 -15.19
CA ASP A 341 -9.93 20.98 -15.61
C ASP A 341 -10.15 20.05 -14.43
N VAL A 342 -9.53 20.34 -13.29
CA VAL A 342 -9.75 19.59 -12.03
C VAL A 342 -11.23 19.63 -11.65
N SER A 343 -11.80 20.83 -11.53
CA SER A 343 -13.21 21.01 -11.14
C SER A 343 -14.16 20.33 -12.13
N ARG A 344 -13.86 20.40 -13.43
CA ARG A 344 -14.63 19.68 -14.45
C ARG A 344 -14.59 18.16 -14.26
N LEU A 345 -13.44 17.57 -13.93
CA LEU A 345 -13.31 16.13 -13.69
C LEU A 345 -13.98 15.71 -12.39
N TYR A 346 -13.84 16.53 -11.34
CA TYR A 346 -14.48 16.35 -10.05
C TYR A 346 -16.01 16.32 -10.19
N HIS A 347 -16.64 17.36 -10.75
CA HIS A 347 -18.09 17.42 -10.91
C HIS A 347 -18.67 16.40 -11.90
N LYS A 348 -17.83 15.80 -12.76
CA LYS A 348 -18.22 14.67 -13.61
C LYS A 348 -18.11 13.32 -12.91
N ASN A 349 -17.77 13.27 -11.63
CA ASN A 349 -17.47 12.06 -10.86
C ASN A 349 -16.39 11.19 -11.54
N PHE A 350 -15.49 11.79 -12.32
CA PHE A 350 -14.46 11.04 -13.02
C PHE A 350 -13.40 10.51 -12.04
N LEU A 351 -13.18 11.22 -10.95
CA LEU A 351 -12.19 10.92 -9.91
C LEU A 351 -12.75 10.05 -8.78
N SER A 352 -14.07 9.83 -8.75
CA SER A 352 -14.77 9.17 -7.65
C SER A 352 -14.66 7.65 -7.70
N PHE A 353 -14.89 7.02 -6.55
CA PHE A 353 -15.07 5.57 -6.44
C PHE A 353 -16.29 5.08 -7.23
N ASP A 354 -16.29 3.82 -7.67
CA ASP A 354 -17.51 3.16 -8.19
C ASP A 354 -18.48 2.85 -7.04
N HIS A 355 -17.95 2.49 -5.88
CA HIS A 355 -18.69 2.16 -4.67
C HIS A 355 -17.87 2.50 -3.41
N PRO A 356 -18.53 2.82 -2.27
CA PRO A 356 -17.81 3.14 -1.04
C PRO A 356 -17.05 1.93 -0.50
N VAL A 357 -15.98 2.20 0.25
CA VAL A 357 -15.25 1.14 0.96
C VAL A 357 -16.18 0.50 2.00
N ALA A 358 -16.28 -0.82 1.98
CA ALA A 358 -17.11 -1.59 2.90
C ALA A 358 -16.25 -2.39 3.91
N PRO A 359 -16.74 -2.58 5.14
CA PRO A 359 -16.14 -3.48 6.12
C PRO A 359 -15.94 -4.90 5.58
N ILE A 360 -14.82 -5.53 5.95
CA ILE A 360 -14.58 -6.95 5.73
C ILE A 360 -14.90 -7.66 7.05
N GLU A 361 -16.06 -8.34 7.10
CA GLU A 361 -16.49 -9.06 8.29
C GLU A 361 -15.43 -10.07 8.74
N SER A 362 -15.04 -9.97 10.02
CA SER A 362 -14.18 -10.97 10.64
C SER A 362 -14.92 -12.29 10.81
N ARG A 363 -14.20 -13.41 10.68
CA ARG A 363 -14.80 -14.72 10.90
C ARG A 363 -15.17 -14.89 12.37
N PRO A 364 -16.46 -15.08 12.70
CA PRO A 364 -16.87 -15.23 14.09
C PRO A 364 -16.22 -16.49 14.70
N LEU A 365 -16.09 -16.51 16.04
CA LEU A 365 -15.55 -17.66 16.77
C LEU A 365 -16.33 -18.95 16.52
N ASP A 366 -17.62 -18.81 16.22
CA ASP A 366 -18.50 -19.87 15.77
C ASP A 366 -19.61 -19.30 14.86
N ARG A 367 -20.21 -20.12 14.00
CA ARG A 367 -21.39 -19.73 13.21
C ARG A 367 -22.63 -19.63 14.09
N ASP A 368 -22.71 -20.48 15.12
CA ASP A 368 -23.77 -20.40 16.12
C ASP A 368 -23.45 -19.29 17.14
N ARG A 369 -24.37 -18.34 17.32
CA ARG A 369 -24.17 -17.17 18.20
C ARG A 369 -23.97 -17.57 19.66
N ALA A 370 -24.70 -18.58 20.15
CA ALA A 370 -24.57 -19.02 21.53
C ALA A 370 -23.22 -19.71 21.78
N LEU A 371 -22.75 -20.53 20.83
CA LEU A 371 -21.41 -21.11 20.87
C LEU A 371 -20.32 -20.05 20.74
N ALA A 372 -20.50 -19.03 19.91
CA ALA A 372 -19.56 -17.92 19.77
C ALA A 372 -19.39 -17.15 21.11
N ILE A 373 -20.49 -16.86 21.81
CA ILE A 373 -20.46 -16.24 23.14
C ILE A 373 -19.76 -17.15 24.16
N ARG A 374 -20.05 -18.47 24.15
CA ARG A 374 -19.37 -19.44 25.02
C ARG A 374 -17.87 -19.49 24.76
N LYS A 375 -17.45 -19.50 23.49
CA LYS A 375 -16.03 -19.46 23.09
C LYS A 375 -15.37 -18.15 23.52
N ALA A 376 -16.05 -17.01 23.38
CA ALA A 376 -15.53 -15.72 23.84
C ALA A 376 -15.26 -15.72 25.35
N LYS A 377 -16.22 -16.18 26.16
CA LYS A 377 -16.04 -16.34 27.62
C LYS A 377 -14.91 -17.31 27.97
N ARG A 378 -14.80 -18.42 27.24
CA ARG A 378 -13.71 -19.39 27.42
C ARG A 378 -12.35 -18.77 27.10
N ARG A 379 -12.26 -17.97 26.04
CA ARG A 379 -11.03 -17.26 25.65
C ARG A 379 -10.57 -16.30 26.74
N GLU A 380 -11.47 -15.52 27.31
CA GLU A 380 -11.17 -14.60 28.42
C GLU A 380 -10.61 -15.36 29.63
N LYS A 381 -11.25 -16.46 30.01
CA LYS A 381 -10.76 -17.32 31.10
C LYS A 381 -9.37 -17.89 30.79
N LEU A 382 -9.18 -18.48 29.61
CA LEU A 382 -7.88 -19.01 29.18
C LEU A 382 -6.79 -17.93 29.21
N PHE A 383 -7.10 -16.72 28.74
CA PHE A 383 -6.15 -15.62 28.77
C PHE A 383 -5.75 -15.20 30.18
N ALA A 384 -6.71 -15.22 31.13
CA ALA A 384 -6.42 -14.94 32.54
C ALA A 384 -5.55 -16.02 33.20
N ASP A 385 -5.73 -17.29 32.80
CA ASP A 385 -4.96 -18.44 33.30
C ASP A 385 -3.56 -18.54 32.66
N LEU A 386 -3.34 -17.91 31.51
CA LEU A 386 -2.05 -17.90 30.83
C LEU A 386 -1.02 -17.00 31.53
N PRO A 387 0.30 -17.27 31.36
CA PRO A 387 1.36 -16.51 32.03
C PRO A 387 1.47 -15.02 31.68
N ARG A 388 0.82 -14.55 30.60
CA ARG A 388 0.87 -13.16 30.10
C ARG A 388 2.30 -12.62 29.92
N LYS A 389 3.20 -13.49 29.45
CA LYS A 389 4.60 -13.14 29.15
C LYS A 389 4.82 -12.64 27.73
N ASP A 390 3.87 -12.91 26.83
CA ASP A 390 3.92 -12.51 25.41
C ASP A 390 5.24 -12.82 24.70
N CYS A 391 5.85 -13.96 25.07
CA CYS A 391 7.20 -14.34 24.66
C CYS A 391 7.31 -14.97 23.26
N GLY A 392 6.19 -15.34 22.62
CA GLY A 392 6.20 -15.96 21.30
C GLY A 392 6.63 -17.44 21.20
N ILE A 393 7.11 -18.07 22.29
CA ILE A 393 7.77 -19.40 22.22
C ILE A 393 6.84 -20.51 21.71
N CYS A 394 5.54 -20.44 22.04
CA CYS A 394 4.53 -21.40 21.58
C CYS A 394 4.14 -21.22 20.10
N GLY A 395 4.72 -20.24 19.39
CA GLY A 395 4.38 -19.97 18.00
C GLY A 395 3.13 -19.11 17.78
N ALA A 396 2.53 -18.59 18.86
CA ALA A 396 1.57 -17.50 18.82
C ALA A 396 2.26 -16.19 19.24
N PRO A 397 1.93 -15.03 18.61
CA PRO A 397 2.62 -13.76 18.85
C PRO A 397 2.48 -13.25 20.30
N ASP A 398 1.40 -13.58 20.98
CA ASP A 398 1.16 -13.23 22.38
C ASP A 398 0.19 -14.22 23.06
N CYS A 399 0.02 -14.08 24.38
CA CYS A 399 -0.84 -14.96 25.15
C CYS A 399 -2.33 -14.82 24.78
N GLN A 400 -2.79 -13.63 24.37
CA GLN A 400 -4.17 -13.42 23.96
C GLN A 400 -4.48 -14.16 22.66
N THR A 401 -3.52 -14.14 21.74
CA THR A 401 -3.59 -14.82 20.45
C THR A 401 -3.57 -16.33 20.63
N LEU A 402 -2.72 -16.84 21.53
CA LEU A 402 -2.75 -18.26 21.90
C LEU A 402 -4.13 -18.68 22.45
N ALA A 403 -4.72 -17.86 23.32
CA ALA A 403 -6.07 -18.13 23.84
C ALA A 403 -7.13 -18.17 22.72
N ASP A 404 -7.04 -17.28 21.74
CA ASP A 404 -7.92 -17.27 20.55
C ASP A 404 -7.73 -18.55 19.71
N ASP A 405 -6.47 -18.94 19.47
CA ASP A 405 -6.14 -20.14 18.72
C ASP A 405 -6.66 -21.41 19.42
N ILE A 406 -6.58 -21.49 20.76
CA ILE A 406 -7.09 -22.61 21.56
C ILE A 406 -8.61 -22.73 21.42
N VAL A 407 -9.37 -21.63 21.55
CA VAL A 407 -10.84 -21.68 21.41
C VAL A 407 -11.30 -21.98 19.98
N ARG A 408 -10.44 -21.72 19.00
CA ARG A 408 -10.63 -22.09 17.58
C ARG A 408 -10.16 -23.51 17.26
N GLY A 409 -9.51 -24.21 18.19
CA GLY A 409 -8.99 -25.56 18.00
C GLY A 409 -7.72 -25.63 17.13
N LEU A 410 -7.01 -24.50 16.98
CA LEU A 410 -5.76 -24.40 16.22
C LEU A 410 -4.51 -24.72 17.06
N ALA A 411 -4.65 -24.57 18.38
CA ALA A 411 -3.63 -24.81 19.39
C ALA A 411 -4.25 -25.50 20.62
N VAL A 412 -3.41 -26.01 21.53
CA VAL A 412 -3.80 -26.56 22.83
C VAL A 412 -3.07 -25.82 23.95
N LEU A 413 -3.59 -25.89 25.18
CA LEU A 413 -2.98 -25.21 26.32
C LEU A 413 -1.54 -25.67 26.58
N ASP A 414 -1.27 -26.94 26.31
CA ASP A 414 0.03 -27.60 26.48
C ASP A 414 1.10 -27.08 25.51
N ASP A 415 0.72 -26.35 24.46
CA ASP A 415 1.67 -25.67 23.57
C ASP A 415 2.42 -24.55 24.32
N CYS A 416 1.86 -24.04 25.44
CA CYS A 416 2.54 -23.05 26.27
C CYS A 416 3.59 -23.72 27.18
N PRO A 417 4.90 -23.45 27.02
CA PRO A 417 5.94 -24.09 27.82
C PRO A 417 5.96 -23.65 29.29
N PHE A 418 5.20 -22.61 29.64
CA PHE A 418 5.15 -22.03 30.98
C PHE A 418 3.89 -22.39 31.76
N VAL A 419 2.90 -23.04 31.13
CA VAL A 419 1.76 -23.59 31.87
C VAL A 419 2.27 -24.81 32.65
N LYS A 420 2.03 -24.83 33.97
CA LYS A 420 2.42 -25.94 34.82
C LYS A 420 1.76 -27.22 34.30
N LYS A 421 2.56 -28.17 33.84
CA LYS A 421 2.09 -29.54 33.62
C LYS A 421 1.70 -30.08 35.00
N GLU A 422 0.42 -30.32 35.24
CA GLU A 422 0.06 -31.27 36.29
C GLU A 422 0.71 -32.59 35.89
N LYS A 423 1.74 -33.01 36.64
CA LYS A 423 2.30 -34.35 36.51
C LYS A 423 1.14 -35.32 36.73
N ARG A 424 0.66 -35.96 35.67
CA ARG A 424 -0.20 -37.15 35.79
C ARG A 424 0.61 -38.31 36.32
#